data_AF-A0A4Q3HJE5-F1
#
_entry.id   AF-A0A4Q3HJE5-F1
#
_cell.length_a   1.000
_cell.length_b   1.000
_cell.length_c   1.000
_cell.angle_alpha   90.00
_cell.angle_beta   90.00
_cell.angle_gamma   90.00
#
_symmetry.space_group_name_H-M   'P 1'
#
loop_
_entity.id
_entity.type
_entity.pdbx_description
1 polymer ?
#
loop_
_entity_poly.entity_id
_entity_poly.type
_entity_poly.pdbx_seq_one_letter_code
_entity_poly.pdbx_strand_id
1 'polypeptide(L)'
;LTPASFAGLKTSPEDTLAIITMVQADIEKMIEWNVEAIDAELRSVADKLEKKLRVVTPPLFIAMSGSQRSLPLFDSMAILGRSVVRQRLKIAAAVVSSMVGAQK
;
A
#
# COMPACT_ATOMS: atom_id res chain seq x y z
N LEU A 1 9.08 -9.12 4.90
CA LEU A 1 9.34 -7.70 4.60
C LEU A 1 10.31 -7.17 5.63
N THR A 2 11.28 -6.34 5.23
CA THR A 2 12.24 -5.69 6.13
C THR A 2 12.25 -4.18 5.84
N PRO A 3 12.78 -3.33 6.74
CA PRO A 3 12.93 -1.90 6.47
C PRO A 3 13.65 -1.60 5.14
N ALA A 4 14.67 -2.41 4.81
CA ALA A 4 15.39 -2.30 3.55
C ALA A 4 14.50 -2.50 2.30
N SER A 5 13.38 -3.22 2.40
CA SER A 5 12.42 -3.39 1.30
C SER A 5 11.80 -2.06 0.87
N PHE A 6 11.66 -1.09 1.79
CA PHE A 6 11.03 0.20 1.54
C PHE A 6 12.04 1.35 1.33
N ALA A 7 13.32 1.13 1.63
CA ALA A 7 14.36 2.17 1.56
C ALA A 7 14.60 2.74 0.14
N GLY A 8 14.27 2.00 -0.92
CA GLY A 8 14.40 2.46 -2.30
C GLY A 8 13.22 3.28 -2.83
N LEU A 9 12.24 3.61 -1.98
CA LEU A 9 11.08 4.41 -2.39
C LEU A 9 11.43 5.90 -2.44
N LYS A 10 10.71 6.64 -3.31
CA LYS A 10 10.83 8.11 -3.40
C LYS A 10 10.06 8.83 -2.30
N THR A 11 9.14 8.14 -1.63
CA THR A 11 8.38 8.65 -0.49
C THR A 11 9.21 8.53 0.78
N SER A 12 9.08 9.51 1.69
CA SER A 12 9.67 9.35 3.03
C SER A 12 9.01 8.19 3.78
N PRO A 13 9.63 7.67 4.85
CA PRO A 13 9.00 6.63 5.67
C PRO A 13 7.65 7.06 6.27
N GLU A 14 7.51 8.33 6.67
CA GLU A 14 6.24 8.89 7.16
C GLU A 14 5.17 8.91 6.07
N ASP A 15 5.53 9.40 4.88
CA ASP A 15 4.64 9.41 3.72
C ASP A 15 4.22 7.99 3.31
N THR A 16 5.16 7.05 3.35
CA THR A 16 4.94 5.64 3.03
C THR A 16 3.98 5.00 4.03
N LEU A 17 4.15 5.30 5.33
CA LEU A 17 3.26 4.84 6.38
C LEU A 17 1.84 5.42 6.19
N ALA A 18 1.74 6.72 5.92
CA ALA A 18 0.46 7.39 5.68
C ALA A 18 -0.29 6.76 4.49
N ILE A 19 0.40 6.46 3.39
CA ILE A 19 -0.16 5.76 2.23
C ILE A 19 -0.72 4.39 2.65
N ILE A 20 0.09 3.55 3.30
CA ILE A 20 -0.32 2.18 3.66
C ILE A 20 -1.50 2.21 4.64
N THR A 21 -1.46 3.09 5.65
CA THR A 21 -2.52 3.21 6.64
C THR A 21 -3.83 3.72 6.03
N MET A 22 -3.79 4.70 5.12
CA MET A 22 -4.99 5.18 4.46
C MET A 22 -5.60 4.12 3.54
N VAL A 23 -4.78 3.46 2.72
CA VAL A 23 -5.25 2.34 1.88
C VAL A 23 -5.88 1.26 2.75
N GLN A 24 -5.24 0.86 3.85
CA GLN A 24 -5.78 -0.14 4.75
C GLN A 24 -7.16 0.24 5.32
N ALA A 25 -7.34 1.48 5.75
CA ALA A 25 -8.61 1.95 6.31
C ALA A 25 -9.74 2.01 5.27
N ASP A 26 -9.42 2.36 4.02
CA ASP A 26 -10.43 2.55 2.98
C ASP A 26 -10.82 1.25 2.28
N ILE A 27 -9.87 0.34 2.04
CA ILE A 27 -10.21 -0.99 1.51
C ILE A 27 -11.05 -1.82 2.48
N GLU A 28 -11.00 -1.50 3.78
CA GLU A 28 -11.86 -2.11 4.80
C GLU A 28 -13.33 -1.65 4.70
N LYS A 29 -13.64 -0.65 3.88
CA LYS A 29 -15.01 -0.17 3.68
C LYS A 29 -15.61 -0.66 2.35
N MET A 30 -14.77 -1.20 1.46
CA MET A 30 -15.20 -1.67 0.14
C MET A 30 -16.20 -2.82 0.24
N ILE A 31 -17.33 -2.68 -0.44
CA ILE A 31 -18.37 -3.73 -0.56
C ILE A 31 -17.98 -4.71 -1.68
N GLU A 32 -17.62 -4.17 -2.85
CA GLU A 32 -17.16 -4.97 -3.99
C GLU A 32 -15.64 -5.20 -3.94
N TRP A 33 -15.21 -6.39 -4.37
CA TRP A 33 -13.80 -6.75 -4.45
C TRP A 33 -13.45 -7.28 -5.84
N ASN A 34 -13.30 -6.36 -6.79
CA ASN A 34 -12.87 -6.60 -8.16
C ASN A 34 -11.79 -5.56 -8.56
N VAL A 35 -11.18 -5.74 -9.73
CA VAL A 35 -10.05 -4.90 -10.18
C VAL A 35 -10.47 -3.44 -10.32
N GLU A 36 -11.66 -3.20 -10.87
CA GLU A 36 -12.23 -1.88 -11.14
C GLU A 36 -12.48 -1.10 -9.84
N ALA A 37 -13.08 -1.75 -8.84
CA ALA A 37 -13.33 -1.16 -7.53
C ALA A 37 -12.02 -0.87 -6.79
N ILE A 38 -11.02 -1.76 -6.91
CA ILE A 38 -9.69 -1.55 -6.29
C ILE A 38 -8.96 -0.37 -6.95
N ASP A 39 -8.95 -0.27 -8.28
CA ASP A 39 -8.34 0.88 -8.97
C ASP A 39 -9.03 2.19 -8.57
N ALA A 40 -10.36 2.21 -8.59
CA ALA A 40 -11.15 3.38 -8.18
C ALA A 40 -10.84 3.80 -6.73
N GLU A 41 -10.78 2.87 -5.79
CA GLU A 41 -10.47 3.18 -4.39
C GLU A 41 -9.03 3.70 -4.24
N LEU A 42 -8.04 3.08 -4.90
CA LEU A 42 -6.66 3.53 -4.82
C LEU A 42 -6.44 4.90 -5.46
N ARG A 43 -7.23 5.26 -6.48
CA ARG A 43 -7.26 6.63 -7.03
C ARG A 43 -7.89 7.61 -6.04
N SER A 44 -9.01 7.25 -5.42
CA SER A 44 -9.64 8.02 -4.35
C SER A 44 -8.67 8.29 -3.19
N VAL A 45 -7.90 7.28 -2.77
CA VAL A 45 -6.84 7.44 -1.75
C VAL A 45 -5.74 8.39 -2.23
N ALA A 46 -5.33 8.28 -3.50
CA ALA A 46 -4.32 9.18 -4.06
C ALA A 46 -4.80 10.65 -4.04
N ASP A 47 -6.06 10.88 -4.40
CA ASP A 47 -6.68 12.21 -4.34
C ASP A 47 -6.77 12.74 -2.91
N LYS A 48 -7.22 11.92 -1.94
CA LYS A 48 -7.28 12.27 -0.51
C LYS A 48 -5.91 12.64 0.08
N LEU A 49 -4.85 12.01 -0.41
CA LEU A 49 -3.46 12.29 0.01
C LEU A 49 -2.81 13.42 -0.79
N GLU A 50 -3.51 13.99 -1.78
CA GLU A 50 -2.97 14.97 -2.74
C GLU A 50 -1.70 14.45 -3.45
N LYS A 51 -1.64 13.15 -3.72
CA LYS A 51 -0.50 12.48 -4.37
C LYS A 51 -0.95 11.86 -5.69
N LYS A 52 -0.03 11.77 -6.65
CA LYS A 52 -0.30 11.03 -7.90
C LYS A 52 -0.36 9.53 -7.62
N LEU A 53 -1.22 8.79 -8.32
CA LEU A 53 -1.33 7.32 -8.18
C LEU A 53 0.03 6.61 -8.28
N ARG A 54 0.92 7.07 -9.18
CA ARG A 54 2.30 6.54 -9.34
C ARG A 54 3.20 6.68 -8.09
N VAL A 55 2.80 7.49 -7.12
CA VAL A 55 3.48 7.66 -5.82
C VAL A 55 2.87 6.74 -4.76
N VAL A 56 1.56 6.47 -4.87
CA VAL A 56 0.79 5.62 -3.95
C VAL A 56 1.02 4.13 -4.21
N THR A 57 1.16 3.72 -5.48
CA THR A 57 1.26 2.29 -5.83
C THR A 57 2.58 1.60 -5.46
N PRO A 58 3.77 2.22 -5.52
CA PRO A 58 5.02 1.52 -5.22
C PRO A 58 5.12 0.91 -3.80
N PRO A 59 4.69 1.59 -2.71
CA PRO A 59 4.55 0.97 -1.39
C PRO A 59 3.68 -0.30 -1.39
N LEU A 60 2.60 -0.29 -2.17
CA LEU A 60 1.64 -1.39 -2.24
C LEU A 60 2.21 -2.59 -3.03
N PHE A 61 3.01 -2.35 -4.07
CA PHE A 61 3.76 -3.42 -4.74
C PHE A 61 4.65 -4.17 -3.76
N ILE A 62 5.38 -3.46 -2.91
CA ILE A 62 6.24 -4.09 -1.88
C ILE A 62 5.37 -4.83 -0.86
N ALA A 63 4.28 -4.22 -0.38
CA ALA A 63 3.38 -4.88 0.56
C ALA A 63 2.79 -6.18 0.00
N MET A 64 2.44 -6.20 -1.30
CA MET A 64 1.84 -7.37 -1.93
C MET A 64 2.87 -8.42 -2.35
N SER A 65 4.01 -8.03 -2.89
CA SER A 65 4.93 -8.96 -3.56
C SER A 65 6.33 -9.05 -2.95
N GLY A 66 6.66 -8.15 -2.01
CA GLY A 66 8.03 -7.97 -1.52
C GLY A 66 8.98 -7.28 -2.51
N SER A 67 8.50 -6.87 -3.67
CA SER A 67 9.27 -6.19 -4.72
C SER A 67 8.67 -4.84 -5.07
N GLN A 68 9.51 -3.90 -5.53
CA GLN A 68 9.06 -2.59 -6.04
C GLN A 68 8.37 -2.66 -7.40
N ARG A 69 8.53 -3.79 -8.13
CA ARG A 69 7.90 -4.06 -9.42
C ARG A 69 7.47 -5.54 -9.45
N SER A 70 6.21 -5.80 -9.80
CA SER A 70 5.67 -7.15 -9.90
C SER A 70 4.59 -7.25 -10.98
N LEU A 71 3.85 -8.36 -10.97
CA LEU A 71 2.55 -8.51 -11.65
C LEU A 71 1.66 -7.29 -11.42
N PRO A 72 0.70 -7.00 -12.32
CA PRO A 72 -0.25 -5.90 -12.17
C PRO A 72 -0.85 -5.85 -10.76
N LEU A 73 -0.69 -4.72 -10.09
CA LEU A 73 -1.00 -4.58 -8.67
C LEU A 73 -2.48 -4.86 -8.39
N PHE A 74 -3.37 -4.29 -9.19
CA PHE A 74 -4.81 -4.36 -8.96
C PHE A 74 -5.34 -5.78 -9.19
N ASP A 75 -4.92 -6.44 -10.27
CA ASP A 75 -5.20 -7.86 -10.51
C ASP A 75 -4.67 -8.74 -9.38
N SER A 76 -3.43 -8.49 -8.92
CA SER A 76 -2.85 -9.23 -7.81
C SER A 76 -3.68 -9.07 -6.53
N MET A 77 -4.14 -7.86 -6.22
CA MET A 77 -5.00 -7.60 -5.06
C MET A 77 -6.38 -8.26 -5.20
N ALA A 78 -6.98 -8.22 -6.39
CA ALA A 78 -8.24 -8.89 -6.67
C ALA A 78 -8.12 -10.42 -6.44
N ILE A 79 -7.08 -11.04 -6.99
CA ILE A 79 -6.81 -12.49 -6.87
C ILE A 79 -6.53 -12.89 -5.42
N LEU A 80 -5.72 -12.11 -4.68
CA LEU A 80 -5.38 -12.41 -3.29
C LEU A 80 -6.60 -12.33 -2.36
N GLY A 81 -7.59 -11.51 -2.70
CA GLY A 81 -8.75 -11.28 -1.87
C GLY A 81 -8.49 -10.32 -0.70
N ARG A 82 -9.58 -9.71 -0.22
CA ARG A 82 -9.56 -8.64 0.80
C ARG A 82 -8.82 -9.00 2.08
N SER A 83 -9.03 -10.21 2.60
CA SER A 83 -8.44 -10.66 3.87
C SER A 83 -6.90 -10.74 3.79
N VAL A 84 -6.37 -11.28 2.69
CA VAL A 84 -4.93 -11.42 2.49
C VAL A 84 -4.28 -10.06 2.27
N VAL A 85 -4.88 -9.21 1.44
CA VAL A 85 -4.40 -7.84 1.20
C VAL A 85 -4.35 -7.06 2.51
N ARG A 86 -5.40 -7.10 3.33
CA ARG A 86 -5.44 -6.46 4.66
C ARG A 86 -4.30 -6.91 5.55
N GLN A 87 -4.06 -8.21 5.64
CA GLN A 87 -3.00 -8.73 6.50
C GLN A 87 -1.60 -8.34 5.99
N ARG A 88 -1.40 -8.34 4.68
CA ARG A 88 -0.13 -7.90 4.07
C ARG A 88 0.13 -6.41 4.32
N LEU A 89 -0.89 -5.56 4.20
CA LEU A 89 -0.79 -4.14 4.55
C LEU A 89 -0.48 -3.92 6.03
N LYS A 90 -1.11 -4.69 6.93
CA LYS A 90 -0.81 -4.64 8.37
C LYS A 90 0.66 -4.94 8.65
N ILE A 91 1.21 -5.99 8.04
CA ILE A 91 2.63 -6.34 8.19
C ILE A 91 3.53 -5.23 7.62
N ALA A 92 3.20 -4.72 6.43
CA ALA A 92 3.95 -3.63 5.82
C ALA A 92 3.94 -2.36 6.68
N ALA A 93 2.79 -1.96 7.22
CA ALA A 93 2.65 -0.81 8.11
C ALA A 93 3.51 -0.96 9.37
N ALA A 94 3.54 -2.15 9.99
CA ALA A 94 4.39 -2.41 11.15
C ALA A 94 5.89 -2.26 10.82
N VAL A 95 6.32 -2.73 9.65
CA VAL A 95 7.71 -2.56 9.20
C VAL A 95 8.04 -1.09 8.93
N VAL A 96 7.16 -0.34 8.26
CA VAL A 96 7.41 1.07 7.96
C VAL A 96 7.33 1.93 9.23
N SER A 97 6.47 1.59 10.18
CA SER A 97 6.37 2.28 11.46
C SER A 97 7.67 2.21 12.27
N SER A 98 8.45 1.13 12.18
CA SER A 98 9.75 1.05 12.85
C SER A 98 10.81 1.95 12.20
N MET A 99 10.66 2.29 10.92
CA MET A 99 11.53 3.23 10.21
C MET A 99 11.28 4.67 10.67
N VAL A 100 10.02 5.05 10.84
CA VAL A 100 9.63 6.38 11.34
C VAL A 100 10.13 6.60 12.76
N GLY A 101 9.98 5.59 13.63
CA GLY A 101 10.46 5.66 15.01
C GLY A 101 11.99 5.74 15.14
N ALA A 102 12.73 5.19 14.18
CA ALA A 102 14.20 5.23 14.15
C ALA A 102 14.78 6.54 13.57
N GLN A 103 13.95 7.41 12.98
CA GLN A 103 14.37 8.70 12.43
C GLN A 103 14.17 9.88 13.40
N LYS A 104 13.57 9.65 14.58
CA LYS A 104 13.50 10.61 15.69
C LYS A 104 14.62 10.39 16.68
#